data_AF-X1VCL8-F1
#
_entry.id   AF-X1VCL8-F1
#
_cell.length_a   1.000
_cell.length_b   1.000
_cell.length_c   1.000
_cell.angle_alpha   90.00
_cell.angle_beta   90.00
_cell.angle_gamma   90.00
#
_symmetry.space_group_name_H-M   'P 1'
#
loop_
_entity.id
_entity.type
_entity.pdbx_description
1 polymer ?
#
loop_
_entity_poly.entity_id
_entity_poly.type
_entity_poly.pdbx_seq_one_letter_code
_entity_poly.pdbx_strand_id
1 'polypeptide(L)' 'MKAAYHRVAEEHPAAPFQNAASLEKAYMTDMIQELVDNGSLVQSIDIEGGWMEIDTPQDLERARRLFVA' A
#
# COMPACT_ATOMS: atom_id res chain seq x y z
N MET A 1 -5.95 8.62 -4.76
CA MET A 1 -6.43 7.27 -4.34
C MET A 1 -7.95 7.20 -4.17
N LYS A 2 -8.61 7.97 -3.28
CA LYS A 2 -10.08 7.90 -3.08
C LYS A 2 -10.91 8.00 -4.38
N ALA A 3 -10.63 8.98 -5.23
CA ALA A 3 -11.34 9.14 -6.51
C ALA A 3 -11.13 7.94 -7.45
N ALA A 4 -9.91 7.39 -7.50
CA ALA A 4 -9.61 6.20 -8.30
C ALA A 4 -10.36 4.96 -7.78
N TYR A 5 -10.42 4.78 -6.45
CA TYR A 5 -11.22 3.71 -5.85
C TYR A 5 -12.69 3.79 -6.26
N HIS A 6 -13.32 4.96 -6.13
CA HIS A 6 -14.73 5.13 -6.51
C HIS A 6 -14.96 4.89 -8.00
N ARG A 7 -14.07 5.41 -8.86
CA ARG A 7 -14.12 5.16 -10.31
C ARG A 7 -14.11 3.66 -10.62
N VAL A 8 -13.13 2.92 -10.09
CA VAL A 8 -13.02 1.46 -10.31
C VAL A 8 -14.24 0.72 -9.76
N ALA A 9 -14.72 1.11 -8.57
CA ALA A 9 -15.89 0.51 -7.95
C ALA A 9 -17.17 0.70 -8.77
N GLU A 10 -17.31 1.83 -9.46
CA GLU A 10 -18.46 2.13 -10.33
C GLU A 10 -18.33 1.47 -11.71
N GLU A 11 -17.14 1.46 -12.31
CA GLU A 11 -16.92 0.95 -13.68
C GLU A 11 -16.93 -0.60 -13.73
N HIS A 12 -16.32 -1.26 -12.74
CA HIS A 12 -16.01 -2.69 -12.83
C HIS A 12 -16.19 -3.46 -11.49
N PRO A 13 -17.38 -3.43 -10.87
CA PRO A 13 -17.59 -3.97 -9.52
C PRO A 13 -17.34 -5.49 -9.36
N ALA A 14 -17.43 -6.28 -10.44
CA ALA A 14 -17.31 -7.74 -10.40
C ALA A 14 -16.13 -8.30 -11.20
N ALA A 15 -15.29 -7.43 -11.78
CA ALA A 15 -14.11 -7.86 -12.53
C ALA A 15 -12.93 -8.12 -11.58
N PRO A 16 -11.97 -8.99 -11.98
CA PRO A 16 -10.65 -8.98 -11.37
C PRO A 16 -10.06 -7.57 -11.42
N PHE A 17 -9.39 -7.18 -10.35
CA PHE A 17 -8.76 -5.88 -10.21
C PHE A 17 -7.27 -6.06 -10.01
N GLN A 18 -6.46 -5.65 -10.99
CA GLN A 18 -5.02 -5.85 -10.98
C GLN A 18 -4.68 -7.34 -10.75
N ASN A 19 -3.97 -7.69 -9.67
CA ASN A 19 -3.66 -9.10 -9.36
C ASN A 19 -4.71 -9.77 -8.46
N ALA A 20 -5.73 -9.04 -8.03
CA ALA A 20 -6.77 -9.51 -7.13
C ALA A 20 -8.01 -10.01 -7.89
N ALA A 21 -8.70 -10.99 -7.30
CA ALA A 21 -9.92 -11.55 -7.88
C ALA A 21 -11.11 -10.55 -7.90
N SER A 22 -11.05 -9.50 -7.08
CA SER A 22 -12.01 -8.39 -7.05
C SER A 22 -11.39 -7.19 -6.33
N LEU A 23 -12.00 -6.01 -6.48
CA LEU A 23 -11.59 -4.80 -5.75
C LEU A 23 -11.66 -4.98 -4.22
N GLU A 24 -12.64 -5.73 -3.70
CA GLU A 24 -12.77 -6.03 -2.27
C GLU A 24 -11.62 -6.89 -1.74
N LYS A 25 -11.07 -7.77 -2.57
CA LYS A 25 -9.96 -8.68 -2.23
C LYS A 25 -8.58 -8.09 -2.54
N ALA A 26 -8.54 -6.86 -3.02
CA ALA A 26 -7.31 -6.21 -3.45
C ALA A 26 -6.46 -5.75 -2.26
N TYR A 27 -5.15 -5.88 -2.39
CA TYR A 27 -4.22 -5.27 -1.46
C TYR A 27 -4.02 -3.79 -1.81
N MET A 28 -3.46 -3.02 -0.88
CA MET A 28 -3.11 -1.62 -1.14
C MET A 28 -2.18 -1.46 -2.35
N THR A 29 -1.30 -2.45 -2.58
CA THR A 29 -0.38 -2.48 -3.73
C THR A 29 -1.10 -2.51 -5.07
N ASP A 30 -2.23 -3.23 -5.17
CA ASP A 30 -3.06 -3.24 -6.38
C ASP A 30 -3.60 -1.84 -6.67
N MET A 31 -4.07 -1.12 -5.65
CA MET A 31 -4.55 0.25 -5.82
C MET A 31 -3.42 1.24 -6.18
N ILE A 32 -2.21 1.01 -5.67
CA ILE A 32 -1.04 1.80 -6.08
C ILE A 32 -0.71 1.53 -7.56
N GLN A 33 -0.76 0.27 -8.01
CA GLN A 33 -0.53 -0.10 -9.41
C GLN A 33 -1.58 0.55 -10.33
N GLU A 34 -2.85 0.52 -9.95
CA GLU A 34 -3.93 1.19 -10.69
C GLU A 34 -3.67 2.69 -10.87
N LEU A 35 -3.13 3.37 -9.84
CA LEU A 35 -2.77 4.77 -9.94
C LEU A 35 -1.62 4.99 -10.93
N VAL A 36 -0.59 4.12 -10.90
CA VAL A 36 0.55 4.17 -11.84
C VAL A 36 0.08 3.96 -13.28
N ASP A 37 -0.72 2.92 -13.52
CA ASP A 37 -1.20 2.55 -14.86
C ASP A 37 -2.08 3.65 -15.48
N ASN A 38 -2.83 4.37 -14.65
CA ASN A 38 -3.65 5.51 -15.07
C ASN A 38 -2.90 6.86 -15.09
N GLY A 39 -1.56 6.84 -15.01
CA GLY A 39 -0.73 8.04 -15.14
C GLY A 39 -0.77 8.98 -13.94
N SER A 40 -1.24 8.53 -12.77
CA SER A 40 -1.09 9.31 -11.54
C SER A 40 0.38 9.33 -11.12
N LEU A 41 0.85 10.48 -10.65
CA LEU A 41 2.18 10.57 -10.06
C LEU A 41 2.21 9.82 -8.73
N VAL A 42 2.95 8.71 -8.70
CA VAL A 42 3.26 7.95 -7.50
C VAL A 42 4.77 8.04 -7.27
N GLN A 43 5.17 8.56 -6.11
CA GLN A 43 6.57 8.75 -5.74
C GLN A 43 6.81 8.17 -4.35
N SER A 44 7.97 7.55 -4.16
CA SER A 44 8.46 7.22 -2.83
C SER A 44 8.94 8.48 -2.11
N ILE A 45 8.88 8.45 -0.79
CA ILE A 45 9.61 9.39 0.04
C ILE A 45 10.76 8.59 0.64
N ASP A 46 11.98 9.01 0.34
CA ASP A 46 13.16 8.41 0.92
C ASP A 46 13.25 8.79 2.40
N ILE A 47 13.60 7.82 3.23
CA ILE A 47 13.79 8.02 4.66
C ILE A 47 15.23 7.69 5.05
N GLU A 48 15.72 8.39 6.05
CA GLU A 48 17.02 8.13 6.66
C GLU A 48 16.83 7.40 8.00
N GLY A 49 17.82 6.62 8.42
CA GLY A 49 17.77 5.88 9.70
C GLY A 49 17.09 4.50 9.65
N GLY A 50 16.64 4.05 8.47
CA GLY A 50 16.05 2.73 8.26
C GLY A 50 14.56 2.64 8.58
N TRP A 51 13.96 1.45 8.41
CA TRP A 51 12.54 1.19 8.63
C TRP A 51 12.32 -0.14 9.34
N MET A 52 11.31 -0.23 10.20
CA MET A 52 10.84 -1.47 10.84
C MET A 52 9.35 -1.36 11.17
N GLU A 53 8.60 -2.41 10.85
CA GLU A 53 7.22 -2.61 11.29
C GLU A 53 7.18 -3.06 12.76
N ILE A 54 6.19 -2.58 13.52
CA ILE A 54 5.98 -2.95 14.93
C ILE A 54 4.55 -3.46 15.08
N ASP A 55 4.41 -4.79 15.15
CA ASP A 55 3.13 -5.46 15.37
C ASP A 55 3.01 -5.98 16.81
N THR A 56 4.13 -6.27 17.44
CA THR A 56 4.22 -6.90 18.76
C THR A 56 5.13 -6.12 19.71
N PRO A 57 4.99 -6.34 21.04
CA PRO A 57 5.95 -5.80 22.01
C PRO A 57 7.40 -6.23 21.73
N GLN A 58 7.60 -7.43 21.16
CA GLN A 58 8.91 -7.94 20.78
C GLN A 58 9.54 -7.15 19.63
N ASP A 59 8.73 -6.69 18.67
CA ASP A 59 9.22 -5.84 17.58
C ASP A 59 9.69 -4.49 18.12
N LEU A 60 8.98 -3.93 19.09
CA LEU A 60 9.42 -2.71 19.78
C LEU A 60 10.74 -2.91 20.53
N GLU A 61 10.90 -4.01 21.24
CA GLU A 61 12.18 -4.34 21.89
C GLU A 61 13.33 -4.48 20.89
N ARG A 62 13.05 -5.10 19.73
CA ARG A 62 14.02 -5.24 18.64
C ARG A 62 14.37 -3.89 18.03
N ALA A 63 13.38 -3.04 17.75
CA ALA A 63 13.57 -1.70 17.22
C ALA A 63 14.48 -0.87 18.13
N ARG A 64 14.24 -0.91 19.45
CA ARG A 64 15.08 -0.21 20.44
C ARG A 64 16.55 -0.67 20.45
N ARG A 65 16.83 -1.91 20.06
CA ARG A 65 18.20 -2.45 19.96
C ARG A 65 18.87 -2.12 18.61
N LEU A 66 18.09 -2.06 17.53
CA LEU A 66 18.59 -1.80 16.18
C LEU A 66 18.77 -0.31 15.88
N PHE A 67 17.81 0.50 16.34
CA PHE A 67 17.81 1.95 16.18
C PHE A 67 18.23 2.58 17.51
N VAL A 68 19.52 2.48 17.81
CA VAL A 68 20.11 3.11 19.00
C VAL A 68 20.29 4.60 18.72
N ALA A 69 19.83 5.44 19.65
CA ALA A 69 20.09 6.89 19.64
C ALA A 69 21.50 7.20 20.15
#